data_AF-A0A7S3FIW4-F1
#
_entry.id   AF-A0A7S3FIW4-F1
#
_cell.length_a   1.000
_cell.length_b   1.000
_cell.length_c   1.000
_cell.angle_alpha   90.00
_cell.angle_beta   90.00
_cell.angle_gamma   90.00
#
_symmetry.space_group_name_H-M   'P 1'
#
loop_
_entity.id
_entity.type
_entity.pdbx_description
1 polymer ?
#
loop_
_entity_poly.entity_id
_entity_poly.type
_entity_poly.pdbx_seq_one_letter_code
_entity_poly.pdbx_strand_id
1 'polypeptide(L)'
;VDSRRYLQALWRACIALRGAEDGPRLLETRVESLDALTAEGGYDAVVLCAGAAANALPETSGRLPLTPVSGHVIELEPPSGDDGGAYPSGAPSLLGHTYLAWAGQRLCVGATRDYGKQGAAASARSG
;
A
#
# COMPACT_ATOMS: atom_id res chain seq x y z
N VAL A 1 2.24 2.20 12.73
CA VAL A 1 0.90 2.57 12.21
C VAL A 1 0.27 1.33 11.62
N ASP A 2 -1.01 1.07 11.89
CA ASP A 2 -1.78 0.06 11.17
C ASP A 2 -2.17 0.62 9.80
N SER A 3 -1.49 0.18 8.74
CA SER A 3 -1.64 0.73 7.39
C SER A 3 -3.06 0.58 6.84
N ARG A 4 -3.75 -0.52 7.12
CA ARG A 4 -5.10 -0.76 6.60
C ARG A 4 -6.09 0.21 7.25
N ARG A 5 -6.07 0.30 8.58
CA ARG A 5 -6.95 1.23 9.32
C ARG A 5 -6.63 2.68 8.95
N TYR A 6 -5.36 3.00 8.79
CA TYR A 6 -4.92 4.33 8.37
C TYR A 6 -5.47 4.72 7.00
N LEU A 7 -5.32 3.87 5.98
CA LEU A 7 -5.83 4.16 4.63
C LEU A 7 -7.36 4.27 4.61
N GLN A 8 -8.07 3.44 5.38
CA GLN A 8 -9.52 3.53 5.52
C GLN A 8 -9.96 4.85 6.17
N ALA A 9 -9.27 5.28 7.23
CA ALA A 9 -9.53 6.55 7.90
C ALA A 9 -9.23 7.74 6.98
N LEU A 10 -8.12 7.69 6.24
CA LEU A 10 -7.73 8.70 5.27
C LEU A 10 -8.78 8.84 4.17
N TRP A 11 -9.25 7.74 3.60
CA TRP A 11 -10.32 7.76 2.59
C TRP A 11 -11.60 8.43 3.12
N ARG A 12 -12.02 8.08 4.34
CA ARG A 12 -13.19 8.71 4.98
C ARG A 12 -12.99 10.22 5.20
N ALA A 13 -11.79 10.63 5.59
CA ALA A 13 -11.46 12.04 5.74
C ALA A 13 -11.52 12.79 4.40
N CYS A 14 -11.02 12.20 3.32
CA CYS A 14 -11.11 12.78 1.97
C CYS A 14 -12.56 12.99 1.51
N ILE A 15 -13.45 12.02 1.77
CA ILE A 15 -14.88 12.17 1.51
C ILE A 15 -15.48 13.30 2.36
N ALA A 16 -15.18 13.32 3.66
CA ALA A 16 -15.73 14.32 4.58
C ALA A 16 -15.33 15.76 4.21
N LEU A 17 -14.13 15.97 3.68
CA LEU A 17 -13.63 17.30 3.29
C LEU A 17 -14.28 17.88 2.03
N ARG A 18 -14.83 17.05 1.15
CA ARG A 18 -15.40 17.47 -0.14
C ARG A 18 -16.92 17.27 -0.24
N GLY A 19 -17.53 16.55 0.72
CA GLY A 19 -18.93 16.15 0.66
C GLY A 19 -19.13 14.89 -0.18
N ALA A 20 -20.27 14.20 -0.04
CA ALA A 20 -20.53 12.94 -0.74
C ALA A 20 -20.82 13.12 -2.25
N GLU A 21 -21.39 14.27 -2.65
CA GLU A 21 -21.82 14.54 -4.03
C GLU A 21 -20.64 14.99 -4.92
N ASP A 22 -19.80 15.90 -4.42
CA ASP A 22 -18.59 16.44 -5.08
C ASP A 22 -17.28 15.81 -4.56
N GLY A 23 -17.42 14.68 -3.86
CA GLY A 23 -16.33 13.96 -3.23
C GLY A 23 -15.46 13.15 -4.19
N PRO A 24 -14.26 12.74 -3.75
CA PRO A 24 -13.47 11.78 -4.51
C PRO A 24 -14.26 10.49 -4.71
N ARG A 25 -14.20 9.94 -5.92
CA ARG A 25 -14.80 8.65 -6.28
C ARG A 25 -13.72 7.59 -6.37
N LEU A 26 -14.02 6.40 -5.85
CA LEU A 26 -13.14 5.23 -5.98
C LEU A 26 -13.71 4.33 -7.07
N LEU A 27 -12.94 4.13 -8.14
CA LEU A 27 -13.29 3.27 -9.26
C LEU A 27 -12.27 2.16 -9.37
N GLU A 28 -12.75 0.92 -9.48
CA GLU A 28 -11.90 -0.21 -9.86
C GLU A 28 -11.93 -0.33 -11.38
N THR A 29 -10.86 0.13 -12.03
CA THR A 29 -10.73 0.05 -13.48
C THR A 29 -9.32 -0.36 -13.86
N ARG A 30 -9.20 -1.09 -14.97
CA ARG A 30 -7.90 -1.37 -15.58
C ARG A 30 -7.52 -0.18 -16.45
N VAL A 31 -6.37 0.41 -16.15
CA VAL A 31 -5.80 1.52 -16.91
C VAL A 31 -4.79 0.94 -17.88
N GLU A 32 -5.07 1.02 -19.18
CA GLU A 32 -4.14 0.55 -20.22
C GLU A 32 -3.10 1.62 -20.60
N SER A 33 -3.47 2.90 -20.49
CA SER A 33 -2.60 4.03 -20.82
C SER A 33 -3.05 5.30 -20.07
N LEU A 34 -2.14 6.24 -19.82
CA LEU A 34 -2.44 7.56 -19.28
C LEU A 34 -3.20 8.41 -20.31
N ASP A 35 -2.86 8.26 -21.59
CA ASP A 35 -3.52 9.00 -22.66
C ASP A 35 -5.04 8.71 -22.71
N ALA A 36 -5.45 7.45 -22.50
CA ALA A 36 -6.86 7.07 -22.48
C ALA A 36 -7.63 7.76 -21.34
N LEU A 37 -7.00 7.95 -20.17
CA LEU A 37 -7.61 8.69 -19.07
C LEU A 37 -7.83 10.16 -19.43
N THR A 38 -6.89 10.79 -20.13
CA THR A 38 -7.05 12.20 -20.52
C THR A 38 -8.05 12.37 -21.66
N ALA A 39 -7.94 11.56 -22.71
CA ALA A 39 -8.74 11.70 -23.93
C ALA A 39 -10.19 11.24 -23.75
N GLU A 40 -10.42 10.13 -23.05
CA GLU A 40 -11.75 9.52 -22.89
C GLU A 40 -12.32 9.78 -21.48
N GLY A 41 -11.46 9.82 -20.47
CA GLY A 41 -11.84 10.04 -19.08
C GLY A 41 -12.07 11.50 -18.70
N GLY A 42 -11.68 12.45 -19.56
CA GLY A 42 -11.91 13.89 -19.34
C GLY A 42 -11.07 14.48 -18.20
N TYR A 43 -9.93 13.86 -17.86
CA TYR A 43 -9.03 14.37 -16.83
C TYR A 43 -8.00 15.33 -17.43
N ASP A 44 -7.94 16.57 -16.92
CA ASP A 44 -6.92 17.55 -17.31
C ASP A 44 -5.52 17.20 -16.77
N ALA A 45 -5.47 16.41 -15.70
CA ALA A 45 -4.24 15.98 -15.06
C ALA A 45 -4.41 14.61 -14.39
N VAL A 46 -3.34 13.81 -14.41
CA VAL A 46 -3.30 12.48 -13.79
C VAL A 46 -2.11 12.39 -12.83
N VAL A 47 -2.37 11.95 -11.60
CA VAL A 47 -1.32 11.64 -10.61
C VAL A 47 -1.16 10.13 -10.52
N LEU A 48 0.00 9.62 -10.94
CA LEU A 48 0.29 8.19 -10.93
C LEU A 48 0.79 7.70 -9.57
N CYS A 49 -0.06 6.96 -8.84
CA CYS A 49 0.27 6.35 -7.55
C CYS A 49 0.26 4.81 -7.60
N ALA A 50 0.72 4.21 -8.71
CA ALA A 50 0.63 2.77 -8.97
C ALA A 50 1.74 1.90 -8.34
N GLY A 51 2.66 2.49 -7.57
CA GLY A 51 3.76 1.76 -6.92
C GLY A 51 4.59 0.94 -7.93
N ALA A 52 4.82 -0.34 -7.63
CA ALA A 52 5.59 -1.24 -8.50
C ALA A 52 4.98 -1.46 -9.89
N ALA A 53 3.67 -1.22 -10.05
CA ALA A 53 2.97 -1.35 -11.32
C ALA A 53 3.13 -0.11 -12.22
N ALA A 54 3.78 0.96 -11.76
CA ALA A 54 3.94 2.18 -12.54
C ALA A 54 4.64 1.95 -13.89
N ASN A 55 5.55 0.96 -13.99
CA ASN A 55 6.22 0.62 -15.26
C ASN A 55 5.39 -0.28 -16.20
N ALA A 56 4.19 -0.70 -15.80
CA ALA A 56 3.31 -1.47 -16.68
C ALA A 56 2.63 -0.60 -17.74
N LEU A 57 2.57 0.72 -17.53
CA LEU A 57 1.99 1.67 -18.48
C LEU A 57 3.00 1.99 -19.59
N PRO A 58 2.55 2.11 -20.85
CA PRO A 58 3.41 2.44 -21.99
C PRO A 58 4.19 3.75 -21.80
N GLU A 59 3.58 4.77 -21.19
CA GLU A 59 4.13 6.12 -21.08
C GLU A 59 5.29 6.22 -20.09
N THR A 60 5.39 5.28 -19.16
CA THR A 60 6.38 5.23 -18.07
C THR A 60 7.32 4.04 -18.17
N SER A 61 6.97 3.02 -18.95
CA SER A 61 7.80 1.85 -19.20
C SER A 61 9.21 2.24 -19.67
N GLY A 62 10.23 1.74 -18.97
CA GLY A 62 11.64 2.03 -19.25
C GLY A 62 12.09 3.47 -18.96
N ARG A 63 11.20 4.36 -18.50
CA ARG A 63 11.52 5.77 -18.22
C ARG A 63 11.72 6.04 -16.73
N LEU A 64 11.03 5.29 -15.87
CA LEU A 64 11.21 5.40 -14.43
C LEU A 64 12.26 4.37 -13.97
N PRO A 65 13.27 4.79 -13.18
CA PRO A 65 14.32 3.91 -12.67
C PRO A 65 13.80 3.05 -11.50
N LEU A 66 12.74 2.27 -11.74
CA LEU A 66 12.10 1.41 -10.75
C LEU A 66 12.65 0.00 -10.83
N THR A 67 13.03 -0.55 -9.69
CA THR A 67 13.35 -1.98 -9.53
C THR A 67 12.35 -2.60 -8.56
N PRO A 68 11.62 -3.65 -8.97
CA PRO A 68 10.75 -4.38 -8.06
C PRO A 68 11.52 -4.93 -6.87
N VAL A 69 10.98 -4.73 -5.67
CA VAL A 69 11.48 -5.32 -4.44
C VAL A 69 10.33 -6.10 -3.82
N SER A 70 10.53 -7.41 -3.67
CA SER A 70 9.61 -8.26 -2.95
C SER A 70 10.06 -8.35 -1.49
N GLY A 71 9.08 -8.49 -0.59
CA GLY A 71 9.34 -8.66 0.83
C GLY A 71 8.21 -9.40 1.53
N HIS A 72 8.58 -10.13 2.57
CA HIS A 72 7.64 -10.84 3.44
C HIS A 72 7.70 -10.23 4.84
N VAL A 73 6.53 -10.16 5.47
CA VAL A 73 6.33 -9.68 6.83
C VAL A 73 5.56 -10.75 7.58
N ILE A 74 6.04 -11.11 8.77
CA ILE A 74 5.34 -12.01 9.68
C ILE A 74 4.55 -11.14 10.64
N GLU A 75 3.24 -11.38 10.74
CA GLU A 75 2.39 -10.76 11.74
C GLU A 75 2.28 -11.69 12.95
N LEU A 76 2.64 -11.20 14.13
CA LEU A 76 2.57 -11.91 15.40
C LEU A 76 1.45 -11.32 16.26
N GLU A 77 0.72 -12.19 16.95
CA GLU A 77 -0.24 -11.82 17.98
C GLU A 77 0.46 -11.94 19.34
N PRO A 78 0.73 -10.81 20.03
CA PRO A 78 1.35 -10.87 21.34
C PRO A 78 0.39 -11.48 22.37
N PRO A 79 0.90 -12.09 23.44
CA PRO A 79 0.08 -12.59 24.53
C PRO A 79 -0.84 -11.48 25.06
N SER A 80 -2.12 -11.83 25.25
CA SER A 80 -3.11 -10.96 25.88
C SER A 80 -3.34 -11.44 27.31
N GLY A 81 -2.95 -10.64 28.30
CA GLY A 81 -3.09 -10.97 29.72
C GLY A 81 -2.37 -9.99 30.65
N ASP A 82 -2.85 -9.88 31.89
CA ASP A 82 -2.28 -9.04 32.97
C ASP A 82 -1.03 -9.67 33.63
N ASP A 83 -0.58 -10.81 33.10
CA ASP A 83 0.47 -11.69 33.61
C ASP A 83 1.90 -11.08 33.47
N GLY A 84 2.00 -9.79 33.15
CA GLY A 84 3.27 -9.08 32.93
C GLY A 84 3.96 -9.38 31.60
N GLY A 85 3.35 -10.20 30.73
CA GLY A 85 3.89 -10.61 29.43
C GLY A 85 3.34 -9.86 28.21
N ALA A 86 2.42 -8.91 28.40
CA ALA A 86 1.82 -8.14 27.30
C ALA A 86 2.86 -7.19 26.66
N TYR A 87 2.92 -7.19 25.33
CA TYR A 87 3.76 -6.23 24.60
C TYR A 87 3.20 -4.81 24.80
N PRO A 88 3.99 -3.84 25.31
CA PRO A 88 3.44 -2.56 25.72
C PRO A 88 2.88 -1.78 24.52
N SER A 89 1.66 -1.26 24.68
CA SER A 89 1.09 -0.32 23.72
C SER A 89 1.99 0.92 23.60
N GLY A 90 2.43 1.24 22.39
CA GLY A 90 3.36 2.34 22.14
C GLY A 90 4.83 2.01 22.38
N ALA A 91 5.18 0.72 22.58
CA ALA A 91 6.57 0.29 22.56
C ALA A 91 7.27 0.73 21.27
N PRO A 92 8.55 1.16 21.34
CA PRO A 92 9.28 1.60 20.17
C PRO A 92 9.47 0.45 19.18
N SER A 93 9.39 0.75 17.90
CA SER A 93 9.83 -0.18 16.86
C SER A 93 11.35 -0.38 16.95
N LEU A 94 11.80 -1.62 16.83
CA LEU A 94 13.22 -1.95 16.69
C LEU A 94 13.58 -1.96 15.21
N LEU A 95 14.66 -1.26 14.84
CA LEU A 95 15.14 -1.17 13.47
C LEU A 95 16.55 -1.76 13.36
N GLY A 96 16.73 -2.65 12.40
CA GLY A 96 18.00 -3.28 12.06
C GLY A 96 17.94 -3.88 10.66
N HIS A 97 18.74 -4.93 10.40
CA HIS A 97 18.62 -5.74 9.18
C HIS A 97 17.22 -6.37 9.07
N THR A 98 16.67 -6.75 10.21
CA THR A 98 15.24 -6.99 10.43
C THR A 98 14.67 -5.88 11.31
N TYR A 99 13.40 -5.58 11.14
CA TYR A 99 12.61 -4.69 11.97
C TYR A 99 11.56 -5.47 12.75
N LEU A 100 11.21 -4.90 13.89
CA LEU A 100 10.07 -5.27 14.72
C LEU A 100 9.23 -4.03 14.94
N ALA A 101 7.97 -4.03 14.54
CA ALA A 101 7.13 -2.84 14.59
C ALA A 101 5.74 -3.13 15.16
N TRP A 102 5.26 -2.24 16.01
CA TRP A 102 3.88 -2.26 16.48
C TRP A 102 2.92 -1.74 15.41
N ALA A 103 1.98 -2.60 14.99
CA ALA A 103 0.95 -2.32 13.99
C ALA A 103 -0.45 -2.30 14.62
N GLY A 104 -0.60 -1.63 15.75
CA GLY A 104 -1.90 -1.39 16.39
C GLY A 104 -2.32 -2.51 17.35
N GLN A 105 -2.58 -3.72 16.85
CA GLN A 105 -2.90 -4.89 17.68
C GLN A 105 -1.98 -6.10 17.40
N ARG A 106 -1.08 -5.95 16.44
CA ARG A 106 -0.15 -6.98 15.99
C ARG A 106 1.27 -6.45 16.04
N LEU A 107 2.21 -7.37 16.16
CA LEU A 107 3.62 -7.09 16.06
C LEU A 107 4.12 -7.61 14.71
N CYS A 108 4.62 -6.72 13.87
CA CYS A 108 5.13 -7.07 12.55
C CYS A 108 6.65 -7.27 12.62
N VAL A 109 7.11 -8.46 12.23
CA VAL A 109 8.52 -8.74 12.00
C VAL A 109 8.77 -8.71 10.50
N GLY A 110 9.68 -7.87 10.05
CA GLY A 110 10.01 -7.80 8.64
C GLY A 110 11.38 -7.19 8.40
N ALA A 111 11.71 -6.77 7.20
CA ALA A 111 11.22 -7.42 6.00
C ALA A 111 12.36 -8.26 5.45
N THR A 112 12.03 -9.39 4.82
CA THR A 112 12.93 -9.92 3.80
C THR A 112 12.95 -8.94 2.62
N ARG A 113 14.09 -8.81 1.96
CA ARG A 113 14.23 -7.98 0.75
C ARG A 113 14.80 -8.85 -0.36
N ASP A 114 14.04 -9.01 -1.43
CA ASP A 114 14.47 -9.73 -2.62
C ASP A 114 14.36 -8.79 -3.83
N TYR A 115 15.51 -8.38 -4.36
CA TYR A 115 15.60 -7.39 -5.44
C TYR A 115 15.45 -8.08 -6.80
N GLY A 116 14.71 -7.45 -7.71
CA GLY A 116 14.55 -7.95 -9.09
C GLY A 116 13.55 -9.10 -9.22
N LYS A 117 12.94 -9.55 -8.12
CA LYS A 117 11.78 -10.43 -8.17
C LYS A 117 10.50 -9.63 -8.06
N GLN A 118 9.61 -9.81 -9.03
CA GLN A 118 8.22 -9.40 -8.89
C GLN A 118 7.56 -10.36 -7.90
N GLY A 119 6.92 -9.83 -6.86
CA GLY A 119 6.08 -10.64 -5.98
C GLY A 119 4.89 -11.21 -6.75
N ALA A 120 4.36 -12.37 -6.32
CA ALA A 120 3.24 -13.05 -6.96
C ALA A 120 1.92 -12.25 -7.01
N ALA A 121 1.86 -11.07 -6.38
CA ALA A 121 0.65 -10.26 -6.27
C ALA A 121 0.20 -9.55 -7.56
N ALA A 122 0.96 -9.64 -8.66
CA ALA A 122 0.58 -9.07 -9.96
C ALA A 122 -0.16 -10.06 -10.89
N SER A 123 -0.39 -11.32 -10.46
CA SER A 123 -1.16 -12.29 -11.25
C SER A 123 -2.41 -12.71 -10.47
N ALA A 124 -3.49 -11.95 -10.64
CA ALA A 124 -4.81 -12.40 -10.23
C ALA A 124 -5.86 -12.08 -11.29
N ARG A 125 -6.25 -13.15 -11.99
CA ARG A 125 -7.52 -13.39 -12.69
C ARG A 125 -7.67 -12.85 -14.12
N SER A 126 -7.07 -13.59 -15.07
CA SER A 126 -7.76 -13.95 -16.30
C SER A 126 -8.62 -15.19 -16.03
N GLY A 127 -9.94 -15.04 -16.07
CA GLY A 127 -10.92 -16.11 -15.92
C GLY A 127 -12.33 -15.53 -15.98
#